data_AF-A0AAU9QBL1-F1
#
_entry.id   AF-A0AAU9QBL1-F1
#
_cell.length_a   1.000
_cell.length_b   1.000
_cell.length_c   1.000
_cell.angle_alpha   90.00
_cell.angle_beta   90.00
_cell.angle_gamma   90.00
#
_symmetry.space_group_name_H-M   'P 1'
#
loop_
_entity.id
_entity.type
_entity.pdbx_description
1 polymer ?
#
loop_
_entity_poly.entity_id
_entity_poly.type
_entity_poly.pdbx_seq_one_letter_code
_entity_poly.pdbx_strand_id
1 'polypeptide(L)' 'MRDMGIGAIYPNPQTTLANKTHKVYPSLLRNVEVTYPNQVWAIDITYSVPGVQG' A
#
# COMPACT_ATOMS: atom_id res chain seq x y z
N MET A 1 -20.28 -20.43 -21.48
CA MET A 1 -18.93 -21.00 -21.32
C MET A 1 -18.56 -20.92 -19.84
N ARG A 2 -19.04 -21.88 -19.04
CA ARG A 2 -18.91 -21.89 -17.57
C ARG A 2 -18.71 -23.33 -17.03
N ASP A 3 -18.07 -24.22 -17.80
CA ASP A 3 -18.09 -25.67 -17.50
C ASP A 3 -16.73 -26.32 -17.30
N MET A 4 -15.67 -25.53 -17.16
CA MET A 4 -14.35 -26.02 -16.74
C MET A 4 -13.78 -24.91 -15.89
N GLY A 5 -13.35 -25.18 -14.65
CA GLY A 5 -12.92 -24.19 -13.63
C GLY A 5 -11.68 -23.35 -13.98
N ILE A 6 -11.54 -22.96 -15.24
CA ILE A 6 -10.52 -22.11 -15.83
C ILE A 6 -11.02 -20.68 -15.70
N GLY A 7 -10.67 -20.05 -14.58
CA GLY A 7 -10.77 -18.60 -14.41
C GLY A 7 -9.49 -17.92 -14.89
N ALA A 8 -9.61 -16.73 -15.49
CA ALA A 8 -8.43 -15.92 -15.79
C ALA A 8 -7.80 -15.43 -14.48
N ILE A 9 -6.55 -15.82 -14.22
CA ILE A 9 -5.75 -15.27 -13.12
C ILE A 9 -5.11 -13.99 -13.66
N TYR A 10 -5.68 -12.85 -13.30
CA TYR A 10 -5.06 -11.55 -13.59
C TYR A 10 -4.04 -11.22 -12.50
N PRO A 11 -2.90 -10.60 -12.85
CA PRO A 11 -2.00 -10.06 -11.84
C PRO A 11 -2.75 -9.02 -11.02
N ASN A 12 -2.77 -9.20 -9.70
CA ASN A 12 -3.27 -8.16 -8.80
C ASN A 12 -2.44 -6.88 -8.99
N PRO A 13 -3.04 -5.69 -8.86
CA PRO A 13 -2.30 -4.44 -8.87
C PRO A 13 -1.16 -4.52 -7.85
N GLN A 14 0.08 -4.29 -8.30
CA GLN A 14 1.22 -4.21 -7.39
C GLN A 14 1.12 -2.94 -6.56
N THR A 15 0.52 -3.05 -5.37
CA THR A 15 0.39 -1.95 -4.41
C THR A 15 1.72 -1.51 -3.81
N THR A 16 2.76 -2.35 -3.92
CA THR A 16 4.14 -2.02 -3.54
C THR A 16 4.87 -1.13 -4.55
N LEU A 17 4.38 -1.01 -5.78
CA LEU A 17 4.91 -0.04 -6.73
C LEU A 17 4.35 1.35 -6.40
N ALA A 18 5.23 2.23 -5.92
CA ALA A 18 4.86 3.61 -5.66
C ALA A 18 4.30 4.26 -6.93
N ASN A 19 3.11 4.87 -6.82
CA ASN A 19 2.54 5.67 -7.89
C ASN A 19 3.45 6.90 -8.10
N LYS A 20 4.09 7.01 -9.27
CA LYS A 20 5.03 8.10 -9.60
C LYS A 20 4.37 9.49 -9.56
N THR A 21 3.04 9.56 -9.68
CA THR A 21 2.27 10.81 -9.58
C THR A 21 2.12 11.26 -8.12
N HIS A 22 2.23 10.35 -7.15
CA HIS A 22 2.14 10.69 -5.74
C HIS A 22 3.51 11.08 -5.20
N LYS A 23 3.57 12.26 -4.56
CA LYS A 23 4.81 12.74 -3.97
C LYS A 23 5.21 11.87 -2.79
N VAL A 24 6.45 11.38 -2.79
CA VAL A 24 7.03 10.67 -1.66
C VAL A 24 7.42 11.69 -0.59
N TYR A 25 6.86 11.52 0.61
CA TYR A 25 7.21 12.31 1.78
C TYR A 25 8.10 11.47 2.69
N PRO A 26 9.40 11.83 2.86
CA PRO A 26 10.27 11.14 3.80
C PRO A 26 9.71 11.25 5.22
N SER A 27 9.80 10.17 5.99
CA SER A 27 9.45 10.21 7.41
C SER A 27 10.32 11.24 8.14
N LEU A 28 9.69 12.10 8.93
CA LEU A 28 10.38 13.09 9.77
C LEU A 28 11.18 12.43 10.91
N LEU A 29 10.96 11.15 11.15
CA LEU A 29 11.62 10.37 12.20
C LEU A 29 12.92 9.72 11.75
N ARG A 30 13.34 9.91 10.48
CA ARG A 30 14.45 9.17 9.86
C ARG A 30 15.80 9.28 10.58
N ASN A 31 16.00 10.32 11.38
CA ASN A 31 17.24 10.58 12.12
C ASN A 31 16.97 10.86 13.63
N VAL A 32 15.85 10.37 14.17
CA VAL A 32 15.50 10.57 15.58
C VAL A 32 15.94 9.35 16.40
N GLU A 33 16.78 9.55 17.40
CA GLU A 33 17.07 8.53 18.41
C GLU A 33 15.90 8.39 19.38
N VAL A 34 15.46 7.15 19.60
CA VAL A 34 14.39 6.79 20.55
C VAL A 34 15.04 6.37 21.87
N THR A 35 14.97 7.22 22.88
CA THR A 35 15.66 7.06 24.17
C THR A 35 14.72 6.76 25.33
N TYR A 36 13.40 6.93 25.17
CA TYR A 36 12.41 6.61 26.21
C TYR A 36 11.09 6.06 25.64
N PRO A 37 10.28 5.35 26.46
CA PRO A 37 8.99 4.81 26.03
C PRO A 37 8.03 5.90 25.54
N ASN A 38 7.21 5.57 24.53
CA ASN A 38 6.20 6.47 23.94
C ASN A 38 6.74 7.74 23.25
N GLN A 39 8.03 7.79 22.90
CA GLN A 39 8.62 8.93 22.17
C GLN A 39 8.25 8.95 20.67
N VAL A 40 7.96 7.80 20.07
CA VAL A 40 7.66 7.66 18.64
C VAL A 40 6.48 6.71 18.43
N TRP A 41 5.60 7.07 17.50
CA TRP A 41 4.51 6.23 17.01
C TRP A 41 4.54 6.12 15.49
N ALA A 42 4.14 4.96 14.97
CA ALA A 42 4.01 4.70 13.55
C ALA A 42 2.58 4.25 13.25
N ILE A 43 2.04 4.73 12.13
CA ILE A 43 0.73 4.34 11.61
C ILE A 43 0.84 4.14 10.11
N ASP A 44 0.21 3.08 9.60
CA ASP A 44 0.10 2.82 8.17
C ASP A 44 -1.33 3.10 7.71
N ILE A 45 -1.48 3.83 6.60
CA ILE A 45 -2.78 4.18 6.01
C ILE A 45 -2.74 3.76 4.55
N THR A 46 -3.58 2.78 4.20
CA THR A 46 -3.74 2.34 2.81
C THR A 46 -5.06 2.87 2.26
N TYR A 47 -5.00 3.62 1.16
CA TYR A 47 -6.19 4.02 0.41
C TYR A 47 -6.55 2.92 -0.59
N SER A 48 -7.68 2.26 -0.35
CA SER A 48 -8.30 1.37 -1.32
C SER A 48 -9.10 2.19 -2.34
N VAL A 49 -8.77 2.05 -3.63
CA VAL A 49 -9.61 2.59 -4.71
C VAL A 49 -10.93 1.82 -4.77
N PRO A 50 -12.09 2.48 -4.92
CA PRO A 50 -13.36 1.79 -5.14
C PRO A 50 -13.23 0.93 -6.41
N GLY A 51 -13.62 -0.34 -6.31
CA GLY A 51 -13.49 -1.28 -7.42
C GLY A 51 -14.16 -0.71 -8.68
N VAL A 52 -13.38 -0.60 -9.76
CA VAL A 52 -13.93 -0.37 -11.10
C VAL A 52 -14.70 -1.64 -11.43
N GLN A 53 -16.02 -1.63 -11.26
CA GLN A 53 -16.87 -2.66 -11.84
C GLN A 53 -16.82 -2.46 -13.35
N GLY A 54 -16.28 -3.46 -14.03
CA GLY A 54 -16.25 -3.52 -15.50
C GLY A 54 -17.63 -3.64 -16.12
#